data_AF-A0A3D4A3F8-F1
#
_entry.id   AF-A0A3D4A3F8-F1
#
_cell.length_a   1.000
_cell.length_b   1.000
_cell.length_c   1.000
_cell.angle_alpha   90.00
_cell.angle_beta   90.00
_cell.angle_gamma   90.00
#
_symmetry.space_group_name_H-M   'P 1'
#
loop_
_entity.id
_entity.type
_entity.pdbx_description
1 polymer ?
#
loop_
_entity_poly.entity_id
_entity_poly.type
_entity_poly.pdbx_seq_one_letter_code
_entity_poly.pdbx_strand_id
1 'polypeptide(L)'
;MMRLTRTLVLLTAVLISPSIQAQDAPAPPKPEFPPFTEVLKGYDKVVSTADGVRSLYTLYVRKKDNQIFAELPPNYMAKKYFIALTQASGDKRAGLQGNDQLVYWRRYDKKLALIAPELDIRSSGEPESVSSIKRLFTDSVILNVPIVTIGPGGGPIIDLDYLLVGKATKFFGLSAINREHIGIFAIQVAKAFPQNIEVAFEIPSASGKLQSLHYSISELPMKSTYKPRKADARVGYFTTIYSDYGKYSDDETNVRFINRWHLEKRDSSLKVSPPKNPIVFYIEHTTPVRYRRWVREGVLYWNDAFEKVGISNAIEVYYQDAQTGAHMDKDPEDVRYNFVRWLNNDEGTAIGPSRVNPMTGEILDADIILTDGWIRYFEYEFDKLLPKIAMEGYSAETLAWLAKHPDWDPRVRFAHPGDRERVRRELFEKAQLPFSGHPFATVDNTLLGDDKYDGLVGRVSQINGGCMAAEGLSMDVAMMRMMYSMQFNRALQEEAKEGDDADK
;
A
#
# COMPACT_ATOMS: atom_id res chain seq x y z
N MET A 1 40.30 97.70 -72.33
CA MET A 1 40.05 97.87 -70.88
C MET A 1 39.05 96.80 -70.44
N MET A 2 39.46 96.02 -69.44
CA MET A 2 38.84 94.85 -68.79
C MET A 2 37.37 94.51 -69.11
N ARG A 3 37.13 93.28 -69.57
CA ARG A 3 35.89 92.54 -69.29
C ARG A 3 36.19 91.08 -68.97
N LEU A 4 35.74 90.68 -67.77
CA LEU A 4 35.84 89.36 -67.15
C LEU A 4 35.15 88.27 -67.98
N THR A 5 35.82 87.14 -68.16
CA THR A 5 35.23 85.86 -68.55
C THR A 5 34.79 85.09 -67.30
N ARG A 6 33.48 84.81 -67.18
CA ARG A 6 32.91 83.89 -66.18
C ARG A 6 32.51 82.59 -66.89
N THR A 7 33.13 81.49 -66.50
CA THR A 7 32.79 80.13 -66.93
C THR A 7 31.59 79.63 -66.12
N LEU A 8 30.52 79.22 -66.80
CA LEU A 8 29.30 78.67 -66.22
C LEU A 8 29.45 77.14 -66.11
N VAL A 9 29.38 76.60 -64.89
CA VAL A 9 29.31 75.14 -64.63
C VAL A 9 27.84 74.74 -64.51
N LEU A 10 27.40 73.82 -65.38
CA LEU A 10 26.07 73.22 -65.35
C LEU A 10 26.06 72.09 -64.29
N LEU A 11 25.25 72.21 -63.24
CA LEU A 11 24.95 71.11 -62.30
C LEU A 11 23.65 70.41 -62.76
N THR A 12 23.76 69.15 -63.15
CA THR A 12 22.63 68.24 -63.38
C THR A 12 22.16 67.63 -62.05
N ALA A 13 20.94 67.96 -61.63
CA ALA A 13 20.31 67.35 -60.46
C ALA A 13 19.69 65.99 -60.84
N VAL A 14 20.20 64.90 -60.26
CA VAL A 14 19.60 63.56 -60.35
C VAL A 14 18.53 63.44 -59.27
N LEU A 15 17.26 63.28 -59.70
CA LEU A 15 16.14 62.96 -58.83
C LEU A 15 16.18 61.46 -58.50
N ILE A 16 16.51 61.11 -57.26
CA ILE A 16 16.43 59.75 -56.71
C ILE A 16 15.04 59.60 -56.09
N SER A 17 14.17 58.82 -56.73
CA SER A 17 12.91 58.36 -56.14
C SER A 17 13.21 57.28 -55.09
N PRO A 18 12.70 57.39 -53.84
CA PRO A 18 12.88 56.32 -52.87
C PRO A 18 11.91 55.18 -53.18
N SER A 19 12.44 54.08 -53.68
CA SER A 19 11.75 52.79 -53.70
C SER A 19 11.60 52.31 -52.27
N ILE A 20 10.39 52.41 -51.72
CA ILE A 20 10.04 51.75 -50.46
C ILE A 20 10.05 50.25 -50.73
N GLN A 21 11.15 49.58 -50.41
CA GLN A 21 11.16 48.12 -50.26
C GLN A 21 10.27 47.80 -49.07
N ALA A 22 9.13 47.16 -49.35
CA ALA A 22 8.34 46.48 -48.34
C ALA A 22 9.24 45.42 -47.70
N GLN A 23 9.68 45.71 -46.47
CA GLN A 23 10.39 44.78 -45.63
C GLN A 23 9.39 43.70 -45.25
N ASP A 24 9.56 42.48 -45.79
CA ASP A 24 8.73 41.34 -45.42
C ASP A 24 8.69 41.26 -43.90
N ALA A 25 7.47 41.37 -43.33
CA ALA A 25 7.27 41.23 -41.91
C ALA A 25 7.88 39.88 -41.48
N PRO A 26 8.67 39.83 -40.38
CA PRO A 26 9.25 38.58 -39.92
C PRO A 26 8.14 37.55 -39.73
N ALA A 27 8.27 36.40 -40.39
CA ALA A 27 7.31 35.31 -40.28
C ALA A 27 7.04 35.03 -38.79
N PRO A 28 5.77 34.85 -38.38
CA PRO A 28 5.44 34.62 -36.98
C PRO A 28 6.29 33.46 -36.45
N PRO A 29 6.87 33.57 -35.24
CA PRO A 29 7.73 32.54 -34.70
C PRO A 29 7.00 31.19 -34.73
N LYS A 30 7.64 30.17 -35.30
CA LYS A 30 7.07 28.82 -35.34
C LYS A 30 6.72 28.41 -33.89
N PRO A 31 5.49 27.93 -33.64
CA PRO A 31 5.10 27.54 -32.30
C PRO A 31 6.07 26.47 -31.75
N GLU A 32 6.41 26.60 -30.47
CA GLU A 32 7.41 25.73 -29.81
C GLU A 32 7.02 24.24 -29.87
N PHE A 33 5.71 23.98 -29.87
CA PHE A 33 5.07 22.68 -29.89
C PHE A 33 4.00 22.57 -30.99
N PRO A 34 3.71 21.36 -31.50
CA PRO A 34 2.58 21.14 -32.41
C PRO A 34 1.24 21.48 -31.76
N PRO A 35 0.20 21.87 -32.53
CA PRO A 35 -1.13 22.15 -31.98
C PRO A 35 -1.75 20.93 -31.28
N PHE A 36 -2.36 21.12 -30.11
CA PHE A 36 -2.97 20.02 -29.36
C PHE A 36 -4.11 19.34 -30.13
N THR A 37 -4.81 20.06 -31.02
CA THR A 37 -5.89 19.50 -31.84
C THR A 37 -5.39 18.43 -32.81
N GLU A 38 -4.14 18.52 -33.24
CA GLU A 38 -3.49 17.52 -34.09
C GLU A 38 -2.99 16.35 -33.26
N VAL A 39 -2.29 16.63 -32.14
CA VAL A 39 -1.73 15.61 -31.25
C VAL A 39 -2.81 14.74 -30.61
N LEU A 40 -3.91 15.34 -30.15
CA LEU A 40 -5.02 14.65 -29.48
C LEU A 40 -6.05 14.07 -30.45
N LYS A 41 -5.76 14.05 -31.76
CA LYS A 41 -6.67 13.49 -32.75
C LYS A 41 -6.88 11.99 -32.51
N GLY A 42 -8.13 11.59 -32.29
CA GLY A 42 -8.51 10.20 -32.04
C GLY A 42 -8.28 9.72 -30.60
N TYR A 43 -8.10 10.65 -29.65
CA TYR A 43 -8.15 10.35 -28.22
C TYR A 43 -9.49 10.77 -27.62
N ASP A 44 -9.99 9.95 -26.71
CA ASP A 44 -11.16 10.25 -25.90
C ASP A 44 -10.71 10.85 -24.57
N LYS A 45 -11.29 11.99 -24.19
CA LYS A 45 -11.07 12.57 -22.86
C LYS A 45 -11.74 11.68 -21.81
N VAL A 46 -10.99 11.29 -20.78
CA VAL A 46 -11.52 10.54 -19.65
C VAL A 46 -12.36 11.47 -18.77
N VAL A 47 -13.59 11.06 -18.46
CA VAL A 47 -14.51 11.77 -17.57
C VAL A 47 -14.89 10.83 -16.44
N SER A 48 -14.38 11.10 -15.23
CA SER A 48 -14.67 10.27 -14.04
C SER A 48 -15.52 10.99 -13.00
N THR A 49 -15.81 12.27 -13.17
CA THR A 49 -16.76 13.01 -12.32
C THR A 49 -17.92 13.56 -13.15
N ALA A 50 -19.15 13.37 -12.65
CA ALA A 50 -20.37 13.78 -13.35
C ALA A 50 -20.57 15.31 -13.37
N ASP A 51 -19.97 16.01 -12.41
CA ASP A 51 -20.05 17.46 -12.24
C ASP A 51 -19.14 18.25 -13.20
N GLY A 52 -18.31 17.55 -13.98
CA GLY A 52 -17.39 18.17 -14.94
C GLY A 52 -16.25 18.97 -14.30
N VAL A 53 -16.02 18.83 -12.99
CA VAL A 53 -14.89 19.46 -12.32
C VAL A 53 -13.59 19.00 -12.95
N ARG A 54 -12.66 19.93 -13.16
CA ARG A 54 -11.35 19.64 -13.76
C ARG A 54 -10.60 18.63 -12.87
N SER A 55 -10.16 17.54 -13.48
CA SER A 55 -9.31 16.55 -12.83
C SER A 55 -7.90 17.10 -12.58
N LEU A 56 -7.17 16.47 -11.64
CA LEU A 56 -5.78 16.81 -11.32
C LEU A 56 -4.93 16.80 -12.59
N TYR A 57 -4.88 15.64 -13.25
CA TYR A 57 -4.40 15.51 -14.63
C TYR A 57 -5.60 15.19 -15.53
N THR A 58 -5.71 15.89 -16.66
CA THR A 58 -6.70 15.51 -17.67
C THR A 58 -6.14 14.35 -18.48
N LEU A 59 -6.80 13.20 -18.44
CA LEU A 59 -6.38 12.02 -19.21
C LEU A 59 -7.08 11.97 -20.57
N TYR A 60 -6.32 11.61 -21.59
CA TYR A 60 -6.80 11.36 -22.94
C TYR A 60 -6.36 9.96 -23.35
N VAL A 61 -7.30 9.08 -23.68
CA VAL A 61 -7.05 7.66 -23.94
C VAL A 61 -7.34 7.35 -25.40
N ARG A 62 -6.46 6.55 -26.02
CA ARG A 62 -6.68 5.99 -27.35
C ARG A 62 -6.69 4.47 -27.28
N LYS A 63 -7.88 3.88 -27.39
CA LYS A 63 -8.10 2.45 -27.14
C LYS A 63 -7.46 1.51 -28.17
N LYS A 64 -7.30 1.94 -29.42
CA LYS A 64 -6.79 1.08 -30.51
C LYS A 64 -5.36 0.59 -30.28
N ASP A 65 -4.57 1.33 -29.50
CA ASP A 65 -3.15 1.08 -29.25
C ASP A 65 -2.76 1.29 -27.79
N ASN A 66 -3.74 1.31 -26.87
CA ASN A 66 -3.53 1.45 -25.43
C ASN A 66 -2.72 2.68 -25.00
N GLN A 67 -2.71 3.77 -25.78
CA GLN A 67 -1.94 4.97 -25.45
C GLN A 67 -2.72 5.91 -24.51
N ILE A 68 -2.01 6.52 -23.54
CA ILE A 68 -2.58 7.51 -22.63
C ILE A 68 -1.72 8.78 -22.63
N PHE A 69 -2.36 9.91 -22.88
CA PHE A 69 -1.79 11.22 -22.61
C PHE A 69 -2.36 11.82 -21.33
N ALA A 70 -1.51 12.55 -20.60
CA ALA A 70 -1.90 13.30 -19.41
C ALA A 70 -1.54 14.77 -19.59
N GLU A 71 -2.53 15.64 -19.47
CA GLU A 71 -2.34 17.08 -19.36
C GLU A 71 -2.25 17.47 -17.89
N LEU A 72 -1.10 18.01 -17.49
CA LEU A 72 -0.89 18.53 -16.15
C LEU A 72 -1.64 19.86 -15.95
N PRO A 73 -1.95 20.28 -14.71
CA PRO A 73 -2.57 21.59 -14.48
C PRO A 73 -1.57 22.72 -14.81
N PRO A 74 -2.00 23.93 -15.19
CA PRO A 74 -1.08 25.01 -15.58
C PRO A 74 -0.10 25.40 -14.46
N ASN A 75 -0.48 25.24 -13.20
CA ASN A 75 0.36 25.48 -12.02
C ASN A 75 1.10 24.24 -11.51
N TYR A 76 1.33 23.24 -12.36
CA TYR A 76 1.91 21.95 -11.97
C TYR A 76 3.26 22.04 -11.24
N MET A 77 4.10 23.03 -11.56
CA MET A 77 5.42 23.23 -10.92
C MET A 77 5.33 23.73 -9.48
N ALA A 78 4.19 24.30 -9.07
CA ALA A 78 3.97 24.76 -7.70
C ALA A 78 3.40 23.67 -6.78
N LYS A 79 3.08 22.50 -7.34
CA LYS A 79 2.45 21.38 -6.63
C LYS A 79 3.47 20.28 -6.35
N LYS A 80 3.26 19.56 -5.24
CA LYS A 80 3.90 18.29 -4.96
C LYS A 80 2.87 17.17 -5.14
N TYR A 81 3.32 16.05 -5.67
CA TYR A 81 2.49 14.89 -5.97
C TYR A 81 2.99 13.72 -5.14
N PHE A 82 2.06 12.89 -4.69
CA PHE A 82 2.35 11.62 -4.04
C PHE A 82 2.02 10.51 -5.01
N ILE A 83 3.01 9.71 -5.38
CA ILE A 83 2.85 8.55 -6.26
C ILE A 83 2.88 7.30 -5.37
N ALA A 84 1.72 6.67 -5.25
CA ALA A 84 1.49 5.43 -4.54
C ALA A 84 1.45 4.26 -5.54
N LEU A 85 2.26 3.23 -5.31
CA LEU A 85 2.40 2.10 -6.23
C LEU A 85 1.80 0.84 -5.62
N THR A 86 1.03 0.08 -6.39
CA THR A 86 0.51 -1.23 -5.97
C THR A 86 0.68 -2.24 -7.10
N GLN A 87 1.20 -3.43 -6.79
CA GLN A 87 1.10 -4.58 -7.69
C GLN A 87 -0.27 -5.22 -7.49
N ALA A 88 -1.27 -4.81 -8.26
CA ALA A 88 -2.67 -5.15 -8.02
C ALA A 88 -3.03 -6.61 -8.38
N SER A 89 -2.26 -7.26 -9.26
CA SER A 89 -2.45 -8.66 -9.64
C SER A 89 -1.15 -9.30 -10.11
N GLY A 90 -1.14 -10.61 -10.33
CA GLY A 90 0.01 -11.33 -10.88
C GLY A 90 1.02 -11.86 -9.86
N ASP A 91 0.78 -11.67 -8.56
CA ASP A 91 1.60 -12.19 -7.46
C ASP A 91 0.73 -12.84 -6.37
N LYS A 92 1.30 -13.74 -5.54
CA LYS A 92 0.58 -14.35 -4.40
C LYS A 92 0.19 -13.32 -3.33
N ARG A 93 0.94 -12.20 -3.26
CA ARG A 93 0.73 -11.05 -2.39
C ARG A 93 0.20 -9.84 -3.15
N ALA A 94 -0.40 -10.07 -4.33
CA ALA A 94 -1.03 -9.02 -5.10
C ALA A 94 -2.00 -8.21 -4.23
N GLY A 95 -1.96 -6.90 -4.39
CA GLY A 95 -2.69 -5.95 -3.57
C GLY A 95 -1.92 -5.41 -2.37
N LEU A 96 -0.73 -5.93 -2.09
CA LEU A 96 0.19 -5.34 -1.13
C LEU A 96 0.67 -3.98 -1.63
N GLN A 97 0.59 -2.96 -0.76
CA GLN A 97 1.14 -1.64 -1.03
C GLN A 97 2.63 -1.77 -1.35
N GLY A 98 3.02 -1.27 -2.52
CA GLY A 98 4.40 -1.17 -2.96
C GLY A 98 5.04 0.12 -2.47
N ASN A 99 6.07 0.56 -3.19
CA ASN A 99 6.78 1.78 -2.87
C ASN A 99 5.88 3.02 -3.05
N ASP A 100 6.19 4.09 -2.35
CA ASP A 100 5.57 5.39 -2.50
C ASP A 100 6.61 6.51 -2.54
N GLN A 101 6.27 7.64 -3.13
CA GLN A 101 7.21 8.75 -3.27
C GLN A 101 6.51 10.10 -3.38
N LEU A 102 7.05 11.07 -2.64
CA LEU A 102 6.75 12.49 -2.85
C LEU A 102 7.60 13.00 -4.01
N VAL A 103 6.97 13.66 -4.97
CA VAL A 103 7.65 14.17 -6.18
C VAL A 103 7.13 15.53 -6.58
N TYR A 104 7.87 16.25 -7.41
CA TYR A 104 7.40 17.44 -8.09
C TYR A 104 7.96 17.52 -9.52
N TRP A 105 7.31 18.34 -10.34
CA TRP A 105 7.71 18.55 -11.72
C TRP A 105 8.52 19.84 -11.86
N ARG A 106 9.61 19.77 -12.62
CA ARG A 106 10.38 20.95 -13.07
C ARG A 106 10.55 20.92 -14.57
N ARG A 107 10.24 22.05 -15.24
CA ARG A 107 10.45 22.19 -16.68
C ARG A 107 11.90 22.53 -17.02
N TYR A 108 12.43 21.83 -18.00
CA TYR A 108 13.70 22.09 -18.65
C TYR A 108 13.47 22.13 -20.16
N ASP A 109 13.32 23.34 -20.70
CA ASP A 109 13.03 23.54 -22.13
C ASP A 109 11.80 22.71 -22.57
N LYS A 110 11.97 21.76 -23.50
CA LYS A 110 10.90 20.87 -24.01
C LYS A 110 10.68 19.59 -23.20
N LYS A 111 11.24 19.51 -21.99
CA LYS A 111 11.14 18.32 -21.14
C LYS A 111 10.65 18.68 -19.74
N LEU A 112 9.98 17.73 -19.09
CA LEU A 112 9.68 17.76 -17.67
C LEU A 112 10.55 16.73 -16.95
N ALA A 113 11.22 17.17 -15.89
CA ALA A 113 11.90 16.29 -14.95
C ALA A 113 10.99 15.98 -13.78
N LEU A 114 10.85 14.69 -13.45
CA LEU A 114 10.22 14.22 -12.22
C LEU A 114 11.29 14.12 -11.13
N ILE A 115 11.09 14.85 -10.04
CA ILE A 115 12.11 15.04 -9.01
C ILE A 115 11.56 14.61 -7.65
N ALA A 116 12.31 13.80 -6.93
CA ALA A 116 12.08 13.51 -5.51
C ALA A 116 12.80 14.57 -4.65
N PRO A 117 12.13 15.23 -3.69
CA PRO A 117 12.78 16.12 -2.76
C PRO A 117 13.65 15.33 -1.77
N GLU A 118 14.74 15.95 -1.32
CA GLU A 118 15.53 15.42 -0.21
C GLU A 118 14.79 15.65 1.11
N LEU A 119 14.45 14.57 1.82
CA LEU A 119 13.62 14.58 3.02
C LEU A 119 14.31 14.02 4.25
N ASP A 120 15.40 13.28 4.08
CA ASP A 120 16.09 12.55 5.14
C ASP A 120 17.02 13.47 5.92
N ILE A 121 17.49 14.56 5.31
CA ILE A 121 18.40 15.52 5.95
C ILE A 121 17.81 16.92 5.93
N ARG A 122 17.70 17.52 7.12
CA ARG A 122 17.10 18.86 7.33
C ARG A 122 17.96 19.65 8.32
N SER A 123 17.65 20.93 8.48
CA SER A 123 18.22 21.75 9.56
C SER A 123 17.14 22.66 10.15
N SER A 124 17.07 22.68 11.48
CA SER A 124 16.32 23.67 12.27
C SER A 124 17.22 24.67 13.02
N GLY A 125 18.50 24.72 12.67
CA GLY A 125 19.49 25.63 13.25
C GLY A 125 19.46 27.03 12.63
N GLU A 126 20.60 27.72 12.68
CA GLU A 126 20.75 29.05 12.09
C GLU A 126 20.62 29.05 10.55
N PRO A 127 20.31 30.21 9.93
CA PRO A 127 20.11 30.32 8.47
C PRO A 127 21.28 29.78 7.64
N GLU A 128 22.52 29.88 8.13
CA GLU A 128 23.73 29.38 7.50
C GLU A 128 23.71 27.85 7.41
N SER A 129 23.32 27.16 8.49
CA SER A 129 23.14 25.70 8.49
C SER A 129 22.06 25.29 7.50
N VAL A 130 20.89 25.94 7.54
CA VAL A 130 19.79 25.69 6.59
C VAL A 130 20.24 25.90 5.13
N SER A 131 20.99 26.97 4.88
CA SER A 131 21.53 27.25 3.54
C SER A 131 22.58 26.23 3.11
N SER A 132 23.43 25.76 4.03
CA SER A 132 24.44 24.74 3.75
C SER A 132 23.79 23.40 3.41
N ILE A 133 22.80 22.96 4.19
CA ILE A 133 22.04 21.73 3.92
C ILE A 133 21.39 21.76 2.54
N LYS A 134 20.71 22.87 2.18
CA LYS A 134 20.11 23.04 0.85
C LYS A 134 21.11 22.92 -0.31
N ARG A 135 22.38 23.29 -0.08
CA ARG A 135 23.45 23.19 -1.08
C ARG A 135 24.04 21.78 -1.14
N LEU A 136 24.20 21.11 0.00
CA LEU A 136 24.86 19.81 0.11
C LEU A 136 23.93 18.66 -0.28
N PHE A 137 22.69 18.69 0.21
CA PHE A 137 21.72 17.63 0.08
C PHE A 137 20.62 18.09 -0.88
N THR A 138 20.78 17.72 -2.15
CA THR A 138 19.95 18.23 -3.24
C THR A 138 18.92 17.19 -3.67
N ASP A 139 17.80 17.68 -4.18
CA ASP A 139 16.73 16.85 -4.73
C ASP A 139 17.22 15.98 -5.90
N SER A 140 16.64 14.78 -6.04
CA SER A 140 17.07 13.79 -7.02
C SER A 140 16.15 13.72 -8.23
N VAL A 141 16.71 13.83 -9.44
CA VAL A 141 15.97 13.58 -10.69
C VAL A 141 15.76 12.08 -10.86
N ILE A 142 14.50 11.63 -10.81
CA ILE A 142 14.13 10.23 -11.00
C ILE A 142 14.21 9.87 -12.49
N LEU A 143 13.57 10.71 -13.31
CA LEU A 143 13.42 10.53 -14.76
C LEU A 143 13.03 11.86 -15.41
N ASN A 144 12.98 11.86 -16.74
CA ASN A 144 12.40 12.95 -17.52
C ASN A 144 11.48 12.41 -18.61
N VAL A 145 10.53 13.25 -19.01
CA VAL A 145 9.59 12.99 -20.11
C VAL A 145 9.53 14.21 -21.04
N PRO A 146 9.38 14.01 -22.36
CA PRO A 146 9.17 15.12 -23.28
C PRO A 146 7.79 15.74 -23.12
N ILE A 147 7.69 17.05 -23.35
CA ILE A 147 6.41 17.73 -23.53
C ILE A 147 5.97 17.47 -24.98
N VAL A 148 4.82 16.83 -25.15
CA VAL A 148 4.28 16.51 -26.48
C VAL A 148 3.64 17.76 -27.10
N THR A 149 2.85 18.48 -26.31
CA THR A 149 2.19 19.73 -26.68
C THR A 149 1.74 20.50 -25.43
N ILE A 150 1.17 21.69 -25.61
CA ILE A 150 0.44 22.41 -24.56
C ILE A 150 -1.06 22.18 -24.77
N GLY A 151 -1.71 21.64 -23.76
CA GLY A 151 -3.10 21.23 -23.82
C GLY A 151 -4.10 22.39 -23.76
N PRO A 152 -5.39 22.08 -24.00
CA PRO A 152 -6.46 23.08 -24.01
C PRO A 152 -6.65 23.80 -22.67
N GLY A 153 -6.26 23.17 -21.55
CA GLY A 153 -6.28 23.75 -20.22
C GLY A 153 -5.00 24.50 -19.84
N GLY A 154 -4.08 24.74 -20.79
CA GLY A 154 -2.88 25.55 -20.64
C GLY A 154 -1.68 24.86 -19.99
N GLY A 155 -1.80 23.57 -19.66
CA GLY A 155 -0.70 22.79 -19.09
C GLY A 155 0.04 21.93 -20.12
N PRO A 156 1.23 21.43 -19.81
CA PRO A 156 1.95 20.52 -20.70
C PRO A 156 1.26 19.15 -20.76
N ILE A 157 1.20 18.58 -21.97
CA ILE A 157 0.78 17.20 -22.21
C ILE A 157 2.02 16.30 -22.27
N ILE A 158 1.99 15.22 -21.49
CA ILE A 158 3.02 14.19 -21.47
C ILE A 158 2.45 12.84 -21.92
N ASP A 159 3.34 12.00 -22.44
CA ASP A 159 3.08 10.58 -22.70
C ASP A 159 3.13 9.79 -21.39
N LEU A 160 1.96 9.31 -20.97
CA LEU A 160 1.78 8.67 -19.67
C LEU A 160 2.15 7.20 -19.72
N ASP A 161 1.93 6.49 -20.82
CA ASP A 161 2.42 5.12 -20.97
C ASP A 161 3.95 5.07 -21.12
N TYR A 162 4.57 6.05 -21.79
CA TYR A 162 6.03 6.22 -21.76
C TYR A 162 6.55 6.40 -20.32
N LEU A 163 5.86 7.21 -19.51
CA LEU A 163 6.21 7.44 -18.12
C LEU A 163 6.03 6.18 -17.27
N LEU A 164 4.83 5.61 -17.26
CA LEU A 164 4.43 4.59 -16.29
C LEU A 164 4.83 3.19 -16.75
N VAL A 165 4.58 2.82 -18.01
CA VAL A 165 4.99 1.53 -18.57
C VAL A 165 6.45 1.56 -18.98
N GLY A 166 6.85 2.54 -19.79
CA GLY A 166 8.20 2.66 -20.33
C GLY A 166 9.29 2.87 -19.27
N LYS A 167 8.95 3.46 -18.12
CA LYS A 167 9.84 3.60 -16.95
C LYS A 167 9.37 2.82 -15.73
N ALA A 168 8.54 1.79 -15.87
CA ALA A 168 8.05 0.98 -14.76
C ALA A 168 9.17 0.48 -13.82
N THR A 169 10.36 0.17 -14.35
CA THR A 169 11.51 -0.26 -13.53
C THR A 169 12.04 0.79 -12.56
N LYS A 170 11.74 2.08 -12.77
CA LYS A 170 12.06 3.16 -11.83
C LYS A 170 11.08 3.22 -10.65
N PHE A 171 9.89 2.66 -10.83
CA PHE A 171 8.82 2.66 -9.83
C PHE A 171 8.77 1.32 -9.06
N PHE A 172 8.77 0.21 -9.80
CA PHE A 172 8.57 -1.14 -9.28
C PHE A 172 9.86 -2.00 -9.27
N GLY A 173 11.01 -1.43 -9.66
CA GLY A 173 12.29 -2.14 -9.71
C GLY A 173 12.47 -3.02 -10.96
N LEU A 174 13.61 -3.71 -11.05
CA LEU A 174 14.01 -4.44 -12.26
C LEU A 174 13.11 -5.64 -12.60
N SER A 175 12.40 -6.21 -11.62
CA SER A 175 11.47 -7.33 -11.80
C SER A 175 10.14 -6.93 -12.42
N ALA A 176 9.87 -5.62 -12.53
CA ALA A 176 8.59 -5.11 -12.99
C ALA A 176 8.27 -5.46 -14.44
N ILE A 177 9.26 -5.53 -15.34
CA ILE A 177 9.02 -5.70 -16.76
C ILE A 177 9.90 -6.81 -17.34
N ASN A 178 9.37 -7.54 -18.32
CA ASN A 178 10.20 -8.34 -19.22
C ASN A 178 10.71 -7.50 -20.39
N ARG A 179 12.04 -7.43 -20.56
CA ARG A 179 12.68 -6.65 -21.63
C ARG A 179 12.44 -7.23 -23.03
N GLU A 180 12.13 -8.52 -23.14
CA GLU A 180 11.79 -9.19 -24.41
C GLU A 180 10.34 -8.92 -24.84
N HIS A 181 9.49 -8.45 -23.93
CA HIS A 181 8.06 -8.21 -24.15
C HIS A 181 7.70 -6.72 -24.10
N ILE A 182 8.67 -5.83 -24.34
CA ILE A 182 8.42 -4.38 -24.40
C ILE A 182 7.37 -4.10 -25.50
N GLY A 183 6.35 -3.33 -25.16
CA GLY A 183 5.23 -3.02 -26.05
C GLY A 183 4.01 -3.94 -25.87
N ILE A 184 4.12 -5.00 -25.07
CA ILE A 184 2.96 -5.80 -24.63
C ILE A 184 2.41 -5.19 -23.34
N PHE A 185 1.36 -4.38 -23.47
CA PHE A 185 0.61 -3.87 -22.34
C PHE A 185 -0.83 -3.54 -22.74
N ALA A 186 -1.72 -3.51 -21.75
CA ALA A 186 -3.10 -3.07 -21.91
C ALA A 186 -3.50 -2.12 -20.78
N ILE A 187 -4.31 -1.11 -21.10
CA ILE A 187 -4.88 -0.22 -20.08
C ILE A 187 -5.97 -1.01 -19.33
N GLN A 188 -5.82 -1.18 -18.03
CA GLN A 188 -6.86 -1.77 -17.16
C GLN A 188 -7.70 -0.69 -16.47
N VAL A 189 -7.04 0.36 -15.96
CA VAL A 189 -7.70 1.46 -15.25
C VAL A 189 -7.20 2.79 -15.79
N ALA A 190 -8.12 3.72 -16.01
CA ALA A 190 -7.82 5.12 -16.29
C ALA A 190 -8.96 5.98 -15.70
N LYS A 191 -8.79 6.45 -14.47
CA LYS A 191 -9.73 7.34 -13.78
C LYS A 191 -9.05 8.66 -13.45
N ALA A 192 -9.77 9.76 -13.60
CA ALA A 192 -9.24 11.11 -13.41
C ALA A 192 -10.18 11.94 -12.52
N PHE A 193 -9.73 12.25 -11.31
CA PHE A 193 -10.48 12.99 -10.30
C PHE A 193 -9.81 14.33 -9.96
N PRO A 194 -10.49 15.27 -9.27
CA PRO A 194 -9.92 16.57 -8.94
C PRO A 194 -8.65 16.52 -8.09
N GLN A 195 -8.51 15.50 -7.23
CA GLN A 195 -7.39 15.39 -6.26
C GLN A 195 -6.39 14.29 -6.60
N ASN A 196 -6.72 13.39 -7.52
CA ASN A 196 -5.88 12.25 -7.90
C ASN A 196 -6.25 11.69 -9.29
N ILE A 197 -5.35 10.89 -9.84
CA ILE A 197 -5.63 9.99 -10.96
C ILE A 197 -5.26 8.56 -10.58
N GLU A 198 -6.00 7.60 -11.12
CA GLU A 198 -5.76 6.17 -10.95
C GLU A 198 -5.53 5.55 -12.32
N VAL A 199 -4.34 4.98 -12.52
CA VAL A 199 -3.96 4.38 -13.81
C VAL A 199 -3.32 3.03 -13.56
N ALA A 200 -3.79 2.00 -14.26
CA ALA A 200 -3.25 0.66 -14.17
C ALA A 200 -3.02 0.05 -15.54
N PHE A 201 -1.93 -0.70 -15.66
CA PHE A 201 -1.56 -1.41 -16.87
C PHE A 201 -1.37 -2.90 -16.59
N GLU A 202 -1.98 -3.75 -17.43
CA GLU A 202 -1.60 -5.15 -17.49
C GLU A 202 -0.32 -5.28 -18.31
N ILE A 203 0.72 -5.86 -17.71
CA ILE A 203 2.02 -6.05 -18.38
C ILE A 203 2.61 -7.42 -18.00
N PRO A 204 3.49 -8.01 -18.84
CA PRO A 204 4.31 -9.15 -18.44
C PRO A 204 5.42 -8.74 -17.45
N SER A 205 5.46 -9.38 -16.28
CA SER A 205 6.56 -9.26 -15.32
C SER A 205 7.87 -9.82 -15.89
N ALA A 206 8.99 -9.59 -15.21
CA ALA A 206 10.28 -10.16 -15.63
C ALA A 206 10.27 -11.69 -15.79
N SER A 207 9.36 -12.42 -15.12
CA SER A 207 9.19 -13.87 -15.28
C SER A 207 8.24 -14.26 -16.43
N GLY A 208 7.68 -13.30 -17.14
CA GLY A 208 6.71 -13.49 -18.23
C GLY A 208 5.25 -13.65 -17.75
N LYS A 209 4.99 -13.63 -16.44
CA LYS A 209 3.62 -13.71 -15.89
C LYS A 209 2.91 -12.36 -16.07
N LEU A 210 1.65 -12.40 -16.50
CA LEU A 210 0.82 -11.19 -16.53
C LEU A 210 0.57 -10.68 -15.11
N GLN A 211 0.73 -9.38 -14.94
CA GLN A 211 0.50 -8.65 -13.70
C GLN A 211 -0.12 -7.29 -13.99
N SER A 212 -0.73 -6.71 -12.96
CA SER A 212 -1.24 -5.35 -13.01
C SER A 212 -0.37 -4.43 -12.16
N LEU A 213 0.18 -3.39 -12.79
CA LEU A 213 0.90 -2.32 -12.10
C LEU A 213 -0.03 -1.11 -11.99
N HIS A 214 -0.39 -0.75 -10.77
CA HIS A 214 -1.30 0.35 -10.46
C HIS A 214 -0.53 1.54 -9.89
N TYR A 215 -0.88 2.73 -10.38
CA TYR A 215 -0.34 4.01 -9.97
C TYR A 215 -1.47 4.92 -9.49
N SER A 216 -1.47 5.23 -8.21
CA SER A 216 -2.28 6.31 -7.64
C SER A 216 -1.43 7.57 -7.55
N ILE A 217 -1.79 8.61 -8.31
CA ILE A 217 -1.05 9.88 -8.32
C ILE A 217 -1.98 10.96 -7.76
N SER A 218 -1.68 11.44 -6.56
CA SER A 218 -2.46 12.46 -5.87
C SER A 218 -1.64 13.74 -5.67
N GLU A 219 -2.33 14.87 -5.50
CA GLU A 219 -1.69 16.07 -4.98
C GLU A 219 -1.55 15.96 -3.46
N LEU A 220 -0.35 16.26 -2.94
CA LEU A 220 -0.14 16.35 -1.49
C LEU A 220 -0.17 17.84 -1.09
N PRO A 221 -1.24 18.31 -0.39
CA PRO A 221 -1.36 19.72 -0.05
C PRO A 221 -0.25 20.16 0.89
N MET A 222 0.45 21.25 0.55
CA MET A 222 1.49 21.81 1.42
C MET A 222 0.93 22.48 2.68
N LYS A 223 -0.38 22.76 2.73
CA LYS A 223 -1.07 23.35 3.87
C LYS A 223 -1.97 22.29 4.50
N SER A 224 -1.64 21.87 5.70
CA SER A 224 -2.46 20.96 6.53
C SER A 224 -2.57 21.53 7.94
N THR A 225 -3.69 21.27 8.61
CA THR A 225 -3.85 21.52 10.05
C THR A 225 -3.21 20.44 10.90
N TYR A 226 -2.76 19.34 10.28
CA TYR A 226 -2.09 18.24 10.95
C TYR A 226 -0.80 18.71 11.63
N LYS A 227 -0.61 18.30 12.88
CA LYS A 227 0.61 18.56 13.65
C LYS A 227 1.40 17.26 13.83
N PRO A 228 2.63 17.15 13.33
CA PRO A 228 3.50 16.01 13.64
C PRO A 228 3.68 15.85 15.15
N ARG A 229 3.80 14.60 15.62
CA ARG A 229 4.10 14.29 17.04
C ARG A 229 5.39 13.49 17.12
N LYS A 230 6.35 13.97 17.90
CA LYS A 230 7.61 13.25 18.15
C LYS A 230 7.32 11.90 18.82
N ALA A 231 8.03 10.86 18.41
CA ALA A 231 7.94 9.54 19.01
C ALA A 231 8.53 9.53 20.42
N ASP A 232 7.85 8.88 21.35
CA ASP A 232 8.39 8.56 22.68
C ASP A 232 9.20 7.26 22.56
N ALA A 233 10.47 7.29 22.96
CA ALA A 233 11.37 6.15 22.81
C ALA A 233 10.96 4.91 23.62
N ARG A 234 10.06 5.06 24.61
CA ARG A 234 9.57 3.95 25.46
C ARG A 234 8.45 3.15 24.80
N VAL A 235 7.88 3.65 23.70
CA VAL A 235 6.72 3.04 23.04
C VAL A 235 7.08 2.72 21.58
N GLY A 236 6.81 1.48 21.17
CA GLY A 236 7.03 1.05 19.79
C GLY A 236 6.01 1.66 18.83
N TYR A 237 6.42 2.70 18.09
CA TYR A 237 5.63 3.29 17.00
C TYR A 237 6.28 3.01 15.65
N PHE A 238 5.46 2.90 14.61
CA PHE A 238 5.94 3.19 13.25
C PHE A 238 6.27 4.67 13.15
N THR A 239 7.39 5.00 12.51
CA THR A 239 7.90 6.38 12.49
C THR A 239 8.33 6.84 11.12
N THR A 240 8.17 8.13 10.89
CA THR A 240 8.80 8.90 9.82
C THR A 240 10.03 9.59 10.42
N ILE A 241 11.21 9.39 9.85
CA ILE A 241 12.49 9.76 10.46
C ILE A 241 13.24 10.74 9.54
N TYR A 242 13.93 11.72 10.12
CA TYR A 242 14.93 12.52 9.43
C TYR A 242 16.06 12.94 10.39
N SER A 243 17.22 13.26 9.83
CA SER A 243 18.38 13.81 10.53
C SER A 243 18.38 15.34 10.48
N ASP A 244 18.39 15.98 11.65
CA ASP A 244 18.48 17.44 11.81
C ASP A 244 19.92 17.87 12.10
N TYR A 245 20.66 18.24 11.06
CA TYR A 245 22.06 18.70 11.16
C TYR A 245 22.18 20.16 11.60
N GLY A 246 21.07 20.79 12.01
CA GLY A 246 21.11 22.01 12.85
C GLY A 246 21.25 21.70 14.34
N LYS A 247 21.29 20.42 14.72
CA LYS A 247 21.47 19.94 16.09
C LYS A 247 22.82 19.23 16.24
N TYR A 248 23.30 19.17 17.48
CA TYR A 248 24.66 18.69 17.79
C TYR A 248 24.67 17.42 18.64
N SER A 249 23.60 17.12 19.37
CA SER A 249 23.48 15.87 20.12
C SER A 249 22.81 14.80 19.27
N ASP A 250 23.25 13.55 19.41
CA ASP A 250 22.73 12.43 18.61
C ASP A 250 21.21 12.23 18.79
N ASP A 251 20.72 12.46 20.02
CA ASP A 251 19.30 12.37 20.38
C ASP A 251 18.44 13.46 19.73
N GLU A 252 19.00 14.64 19.50
CA GLU A 252 18.30 15.74 18.83
C GLU A 252 18.43 15.69 17.31
N THR A 253 19.50 15.08 16.82
CA THR A 253 19.77 14.92 15.38
C THR A 253 18.77 13.94 14.78
N ASN A 254 18.51 12.80 15.44
CA ASN A 254 17.60 11.79 14.91
C ASN A 254 16.14 12.09 15.30
N VAL A 255 15.45 12.88 14.48
CA VAL A 255 14.05 13.25 14.72
C VAL A 255 13.12 12.18 14.17
N ARG A 256 12.21 11.70 15.02
CA ARG A 256 11.23 10.65 14.70
C ARG A 256 9.83 11.16 14.97
N PHE A 257 8.98 11.19 13.96
CA PHE A 257 7.54 11.45 14.12
C PHE A 257 6.77 10.13 14.11
N ILE A 258 5.77 10.00 14.97
CA ILE A 258 4.88 8.83 14.92
C ILE A 258 4.01 8.89 13.68
N ASN A 259 3.82 7.74 13.04
CA ASN A 259 2.86 7.58 11.97
C ASN A 259 1.46 7.48 12.59
N ARG A 260 0.55 8.40 12.28
CA ARG A 260 -0.81 8.41 12.83
C ARG A 260 -1.85 9.08 11.93
N TRP A 261 -3.10 8.69 12.13
CA TRP A 261 -4.26 9.33 11.52
C TRP A 261 -4.46 10.77 11.98
N HIS A 262 -4.93 11.61 11.07
CA HIS A 262 -5.35 12.98 11.37
C HIS A 262 -6.76 12.99 11.96
N LEU A 263 -6.84 12.69 13.25
CA LEU A 263 -8.10 12.69 13.99
C LEU A 263 -8.19 13.89 14.94
N GLU A 264 -9.29 14.62 14.79
CA GLU A 264 -9.68 15.72 15.65
C GLU A 264 -11.15 15.58 16.03
N LYS A 265 -11.49 15.97 17.27
CA LYS A 265 -12.88 16.12 17.68
C LYS A 265 -13.57 17.15 16.78
N ARG A 266 -14.79 16.84 16.38
CA ARG A 266 -15.69 17.77 15.69
C ARG A 266 -15.97 19.00 16.55
N ASP A 267 -16.28 18.77 17.82
CA ASP A 267 -16.39 19.80 18.85
C ASP A 267 -15.32 19.54 19.93
N SER A 268 -14.33 20.43 20.00
CA SER A 268 -13.23 20.33 20.95
C SER A 268 -13.64 20.68 22.39
N SER A 269 -14.79 21.32 22.59
CA SER A 269 -15.31 21.69 23.92
C SER A 269 -15.93 20.51 24.67
N LEU A 270 -16.38 19.48 23.94
CA LEU A 270 -17.01 18.31 24.52
C LEU A 270 -15.97 17.30 25.05
N LYS A 271 -16.31 16.64 26.16
CA LYS A 271 -15.50 15.54 26.71
C LYS A 271 -15.39 14.39 25.72
N VAL A 272 -16.49 14.03 25.06
CA VAL A 272 -16.55 13.07 23.97
C VAL A 272 -17.26 13.72 22.78
N SER A 273 -16.67 13.63 21.60
CA SER A 273 -17.25 14.16 20.35
C SER A 273 -16.97 13.19 19.21
N PRO A 274 -17.85 13.09 18.19
CA PRO A 274 -17.49 12.43 16.94
C PRO A 274 -16.29 13.12 16.29
N PRO A 275 -15.55 12.45 15.39
CA PRO A 275 -14.46 13.06 14.66
C PRO A 275 -14.97 14.09 13.63
N LYS A 276 -14.11 15.04 13.24
CA LYS A 276 -14.33 15.87 12.06
C LYS A 276 -14.38 15.01 10.79
N ASN A 277 -13.37 14.17 10.63
CA ASN A 277 -13.24 13.21 9.53
C ASN A 277 -13.02 11.82 10.16
N PRO A 278 -13.96 10.88 10.04
CA PRO A 278 -13.76 9.51 10.52
C PRO A 278 -12.76 8.76 9.65
N ILE A 279 -12.11 7.74 10.22
CA ILE A 279 -11.31 6.77 9.45
C ILE A 279 -12.29 5.76 8.85
N VAL A 280 -12.44 5.79 7.54
CA VAL A 280 -13.36 4.89 6.83
C VAL A 280 -12.59 3.75 6.21
N PHE A 281 -12.95 2.52 6.56
CA PHE A 281 -12.46 1.30 5.91
C PHE A 281 -13.55 0.64 5.06
N TYR A 282 -13.14 0.05 3.94
CA TYR A 282 -13.98 -0.78 3.09
C TYR A 282 -13.47 -2.22 3.13
N ILE A 283 -14.35 -3.16 3.43
CA ILE A 283 -14.04 -4.59 3.31
C ILE A 283 -14.25 -4.99 1.85
N GLU A 284 -13.18 -5.49 1.22
CA GLU A 284 -13.15 -5.87 -0.19
C GLU A 284 -14.17 -6.98 -0.49
N HIS A 285 -14.77 -6.91 -1.68
CA HIS A 285 -15.82 -7.84 -2.10
C HIS A 285 -15.34 -9.31 -2.17
N THR A 286 -14.04 -9.54 -2.31
CA THR A 286 -13.41 -10.87 -2.29
C THR A 286 -13.42 -11.52 -0.90
N THR A 287 -13.63 -10.74 0.17
CA THR A 287 -13.73 -11.25 1.54
C THR A 287 -14.91 -12.22 1.66
N PRO A 288 -14.70 -13.48 2.07
CA PRO A 288 -15.77 -14.45 2.22
C PRO A 288 -16.88 -13.96 3.15
N VAL A 289 -18.15 -14.10 2.73
CA VAL A 289 -19.32 -13.59 3.46
C VAL A 289 -19.36 -14.09 4.92
N ARG A 290 -18.96 -15.34 5.17
CA ARG A 290 -18.88 -15.94 6.51
C ARG A 290 -17.95 -15.19 7.48
N TYR A 291 -16.95 -14.47 6.98
CA TYR A 291 -15.98 -13.74 7.80
C TYR A 291 -16.26 -12.23 7.85
N ARG A 292 -16.99 -11.67 6.88
CA ARG A 292 -17.23 -10.22 6.75
C ARG A 292 -17.74 -9.55 8.03
N ARG A 293 -18.65 -10.20 8.77
CA ARG A 293 -19.14 -9.68 10.05
C ARG A 293 -18.00 -9.54 11.06
N TRP A 294 -17.21 -10.59 11.23
CA TRP A 294 -16.14 -10.65 12.21
C TRP A 294 -14.99 -9.71 11.87
N VAL A 295 -14.63 -9.60 10.59
CA VAL A 295 -13.65 -8.60 10.12
C VAL A 295 -14.13 -7.19 10.45
N ARG A 296 -15.40 -6.88 10.20
CA ARG A 296 -15.98 -5.57 10.54
C ARG A 296 -15.96 -5.30 12.03
N GLU A 297 -16.41 -6.25 12.85
CA GLU A 297 -16.41 -6.08 14.31
C GLU A 297 -14.98 -5.93 14.86
N GLY A 298 -14.00 -6.68 14.34
CA GLY A 298 -12.60 -6.55 14.73
C GLY A 298 -12.01 -5.16 14.45
N VAL A 299 -12.36 -4.55 13.32
CA VAL A 299 -11.94 -3.17 13.00
C VAL A 299 -12.67 -2.16 13.90
N LEU A 300 -13.99 -2.30 14.08
CA LEU A 300 -14.78 -1.40 14.91
C LEU A 300 -14.44 -1.46 16.40
N TYR A 301 -13.87 -2.57 16.88
CA TYR A 301 -13.46 -2.76 18.28
C TYR A 301 -12.47 -1.67 18.76
N TRP A 302 -11.70 -1.09 17.84
CA TRP A 302 -10.80 0.04 18.15
C TRP A 302 -11.53 1.31 18.59
N ASN A 303 -12.83 1.47 18.30
CA ASN A 303 -13.60 2.62 18.76
C ASN A 303 -13.65 2.72 20.29
N ASP A 304 -13.61 1.61 21.03
CA ASP A 304 -13.55 1.61 22.50
C ASP A 304 -12.30 2.31 23.02
N ALA A 305 -11.17 2.18 22.30
CA ALA A 305 -9.93 2.88 22.62
C ALA A 305 -10.00 4.37 22.24
N PHE A 306 -10.62 4.70 21.11
CA PHE A 306 -10.81 6.10 20.68
C PHE A 306 -11.75 6.87 21.62
N GLU A 307 -12.77 6.22 22.15
CA GLU A 307 -13.70 6.86 23.08
C GLU A 307 -13.01 7.25 24.39
N LYS A 308 -12.05 6.44 24.87
CA LYS A 308 -11.21 6.78 26.04
C LYS A 308 -10.35 8.03 25.83
N VAL A 309 -10.01 8.37 24.59
CA VAL A 309 -9.32 9.63 24.24
C VAL A 309 -10.29 10.74 23.80
N GLY A 310 -11.60 10.51 23.96
CA GLY A 310 -12.66 11.49 23.77
C GLY A 310 -13.19 11.59 22.34
N ILE A 311 -12.93 10.59 21.48
CA ILE A 311 -13.46 10.54 20.11
C ILE A 311 -14.41 9.34 19.99
N SER A 312 -15.71 9.59 19.92
CA SER A 312 -16.71 8.54 19.68
C SER A 312 -16.76 8.17 18.20
N ASN A 313 -16.90 6.88 17.86
CA ASN A 313 -17.03 6.40 16.47
C ASN A 313 -15.95 7.00 15.54
N ALA A 314 -14.69 6.87 15.94
CA ALA A 314 -13.55 7.32 15.15
C ALA A 314 -13.42 6.54 13.83
N ILE A 315 -13.79 5.25 13.83
CA ILE A 315 -13.70 4.35 12.70
C ILE A 315 -15.10 3.94 12.22
N GLU A 316 -15.28 3.97 10.90
CA GLU A 316 -16.44 3.44 10.20
C GLU A 316 -16.03 2.34 9.23
N VAL A 317 -16.89 1.35 9.02
CA VAL A 317 -16.62 0.20 8.15
C VAL A 317 -17.81 -0.10 7.26
N TYR A 318 -17.54 -0.13 5.95
CA TYR A 318 -18.50 -0.46 4.89
C TYR A 318 -18.04 -1.70 4.12
N TYR A 319 -18.95 -2.31 3.37
CA TYR A 319 -18.65 -3.45 2.50
C TYR A 319 -18.67 -3.01 1.05
N GLN A 320 -17.72 -3.50 0.27
CA GLN A 320 -17.95 -3.64 -1.15
C GLN A 320 -18.91 -4.82 -1.41
N ASP A 321 -19.86 -4.58 -2.31
CA ASP A 321 -20.82 -5.59 -2.72
C ASP A 321 -20.95 -5.62 -4.24
N ALA A 322 -20.38 -6.67 -4.83
CA ALA A 322 -20.41 -6.90 -6.26
C ALA A 322 -21.83 -7.18 -6.81
N GLN A 323 -22.78 -7.63 -5.98
CA GLN A 323 -24.15 -7.92 -6.42
C GLN A 323 -24.99 -6.65 -6.53
N THR A 324 -24.87 -5.76 -5.54
CA THR A 324 -25.63 -4.50 -5.52
C THR A 324 -24.88 -3.35 -6.20
N GLY A 325 -23.57 -3.51 -6.43
CA GLY A 325 -22.68 -2.45 -6.92
C GLY A 325 -22.25 -1.46 -5.84
N ALA A 326 -22.64 -1.65 -4.57
CA ALA A 326 -22.31 -0.73 -3.50
C ALA A 326 -20.79 -0.67 -3.28
N HIS A 327 -20.24 0.55 -3.30
CA HIS A 327 -18.81 0.87 -3.12
C HIS A 327 -17.85 0.21 -4.13
N MET A 328 -18.36 -0.41 -5.21
CA MET A 328 -17.54 -1.01 -6.27
C MET A 328 -16.85 0.04 -7.16
N ASP A 329 -17.23 1.30 -7.05
CA ASP A 329 -16.58 2.44 -7.70
C ASP A 329 -15.20 2.78 -7.08
N LYS A 330 -14.98 2.34 -5.84
CA LYS A 330 -13.79 2.62 -5.02
C LYS A 330 -12.79 1.50 -5.21
N ASP A 331 -11.62 1.82 -5.71
CA ASP A 331 -10.57 0.84 -5.91
C ASP A 331 -9.73 0.71 -4.63
N PRO A 332 -9.32 -0.51 -4.23
CA PRO A 332 -8.36 -0.69 -3.14
C PRO A 332 -7.02 0.01 -3.35
N GLU A 333 -6.65 0.26 -4.60
CA GLU A 333 -5.37 0.91 -4.94
C GLU A 333 -5.44 2.45 -4.94
N ASP A 334 -6.62 3.04 -4.79
CA ASP A 334 -6.82 4.49 -4.74
C ASP A 334 -6.54 5.03 -3.32
N VAL A 335 -5.51 5.85 -3.19
CA VAL A 335 -5.02 6.44 -1.92
C VAL A 335 -6.07 7.20 -1.10
N ARG A 336 -7.24 7.51 -1.68
CA ARG A 336 -8.33 8.19 -0.96
C ARG A 336 -9.15 7.25 -0.06
N TYR A 337 -9.02 5.94 -0.23
CA TYR A 337 -9.83 4.95 0.46
C TYR A 337 -8.94 3.94 1.19
N ASN A 338 -9.37 3.52 2.37
CA ASN A 338 -8.68 2.48 3.13
C ASN A 338 -9.41 1.16 2.96
N PHE A 339 -8.68 0.07 2.73
CA PHE A 339 -9.28 -1.22 2.50
C PHE A 339 -8.83 -2.30 3.51
N VAL A 340 -9.73 -3.25 3.75
CA VAL A 340 -9.38 -4.57 4.28
C VAL A 340 -9.55 -5.55 3.14
N ARG A 341 -8.43 -6.08 2.69
CA ARG A 341 -8.28 -6.97 1.53
C ARG A 341 -8.17 -8.41 1.99
N TRP A 342 -8.74 -9.31 1.19
CA TRP A 342 -8.72 -10.74 1.48
C TRP A 342 -8.02 -11.52 0.39
N LEU A 343 -6.87 -12.12 0.73
CA LEU A 343 -6.07 -12.91 -0.19
C LEU A 343 -6.32 -14.40 0.03
N ASN A 344 -6.94 -15.05 -0.96
CA ASN A 344 -7.05 -16.51 -0.99
C ASN A 344 -5.74 -17.13 -1.49
N ASN A 345 -4.75 -17.24 -0.61
CA ASN A 345 -3.48 -17.91 -0.87
C ASN A 345 -3.14 -18.92 0.25
N ASP A 346 -2.00 -19.60 0.14
CA ASP A 346 -1.45 -20.58 1.08
C ASP A 346 -0.59 -19.97 2.20
N GLU A 347 -0.52 -18.64 2.29
CA GLU A 347 0.28 -17.94 3.29
C GLU A 347 -0.56 -17.63 4.54
N GLY A 348 0.02 -17.76 5.73
CA GLY A 348 -0.61 -17.43 7.02
C GLY A 348 -0.24 -16.03 7.51
N THR A 349 -0.65 -14.98 6.79
CA THR A 349 -0.18 -13.61 7.03
C THR A 349 -1.34 -12.65 7.28
N ALA A 350 -1.16 -11.78 8.27
CA ALA A 350 -1.96 -10.58 8.46
C ALA A 350 -1.01 -9.39 8.56
N ILE A 351 -1.18 -8.38 7.69
CA ILE A 351 -0.31 -7.20 7.67
C ILE A 351 -1.15 -5.93 7.44
N GLY A 352 -0.80 -4.85 8.13
CA GLY A 352 -1.45 -3.55 8.01
C GLY A 352 -0.49 -2.49 7.49
N PRO A 353 -0.09 -2.55 6.19
CA PRO A 353 0.70 -1.48 5.60
C PRO A 353 -0.13 -0.19 5.53
N SER A 354 0.58 0.93 5.55
CA SER A 354 -0.01 2.26 5.42
C SER A 354 0.97 3.18 4.71
N ARG A 355 0.50 4.04 3.82
CA ARG A 355 1.31 5.10 3.25
C ARG A 355 1.16 6.37 4.07
N VAL A 356 2.27 7.08 4.23
CA VAL A 356 2.36 8.24 5.12
C VAL A 356 2.94 9.43 4.39
N ASN A 357 2.53 10.63 4.81
CA ASN A 357 3.19 11.85 4.39
C ASN A 357 4.62 11.85 4.94
N PRO A 358 5.66 11.79 4.09
CA PRO A 358 7.05 11.62 4.53
C PRO A 358 7.62 12.88 5.20
N MET A 359 6.89 14.01 5.18
CA MET A 359 7.29 15.21 5.89
C MET A 359 6.75 15.25 7.33
N THR A 360 5.60 14.61 7.59
CA THR A 360 4.82 14.83 8.83
C THR A 360 4.49 13.55 9.61
N GLY A 361 4.51 12.37 8.98
CA GLY A 361 4.01 11.12 9.56
C GLY A 361 2.48 11.05 9.63
N GLU A 362 1.75 11.88 8.89
CA GLU A 362 0.29 11.72 8.73
C GLU A 362 0.02 10.47 7.88
N ILE A 363 -0.79 9.53 8.37
CA ILE A 363 -1.24 8.38 7.57
C ILE A 363 -2.24 8.91 6.52
N LEU A 364 -1.97 8.57 5.26
CA LEU A 364 -2.76 9.00 4.10
C LEU A 364 -3.74 7.89 3.68
N ASP A 365 -3.24 6.66 3.60
CA ASP A 365 -4.03 5.46 3.29
C ASP A 365 -3.56 4.25 4.11
N ALA A 366 -4.37 3.20 4.14
CA ALA A 366 -3.99 1.90 4.67
C ALA A 366 -4.77 0.78 4.01
N ASP A 367 -4.05 -0.23 3.51
CA ASP A 367 -4.61 -1.42 2.88
C ASP A 367 -4.24 -2.66 3.68
N ILE A 368 -5.08 -2.99 4.66
CA ILE A 368 -4.89 -4.14 5.53
C ILE A 368 -5.10 -5.41 4.72
N ILE A 369 -4.17 -6.34 4.80
CA ILE A 369 -4.24 -7.63 4.11
C ILE A 369 -4.42 -8.74 5.13
N LEU A 370 -5.44 -9.55 4.91
CA LEU A 370 -5.69 -10.81 5.60
C LEU A 370 -5.66 -11.94 4.58
N THR A 371 -4.97 -13.03 4.90
CA THR A 371 -4.92 -14.20 4.03
C THR A 371 -5.81 -15.33 4.55
N ASP A 372 -6.34 -16.16 3.64
CA ASP A 372 -7.12 -17.34 4.02
C ASP A 372 -6.27 -18.41 4.72
N GLY A 373 -4.96 -18.46 4.44
CA GLY A 373 -4.04 -19.37 5.14
C GLY A 373 -3.96 -19.11 6.63
N TRP A 374 -4.17 -17.87 7.08
CA TRP A 374 -4.24 -17.53 8.51
C TRP A 374 -5.45 -18.19 9.20
N ILE A 375 -6.59 -18.28 8.51
CA ILE A 375 -7.77 -18.97 9.04
C ILE A 375 -7.57 -20.49 9.06
N ARG A 376 -7.00 -21.07 8.00
CA ARG A 376 -6.70 -22.51 7.98
C ARG A 376 -5.68 -22.91 9.06
N TYR A 377 -4.73 -22.03 9.37
CA TYR A 377 -3.83 -22.25 10.50
C TYR A 377 -4.60 -22.34 11.83
N PHE A 378 -5.52 -21.41 12.11
CA PHE A 378 -6.32 -21.48 13.33
C PHE A 378 -7.29 -22.65 13.38
N GLU A 379 -7.86 -23.06 12.25
CA GLU A 379 -8.67 -24.27 12.17
C GLU A 379 -7.82 -25.51 12.51
N TYR A 380 -6.63 -25.62 11.93
CA TYR A 380 -5.71 -26.71 12.25
C TYR A 380 -5.31 -26.72 13.74
N GLU A 381 -4.93 -25.56 14.28
CA GLU A 381 -4.57 -25.42 15.69
C GLU A 381 -5.71 -25.91 16.60
N PHE A 382 -6.94 -25.46 16.33
CA PHE A 382 -8.09 -25.77 17.18
C PHE A 382 -8.62 -27.20 17.01
N ASP A 383 -8.75 -27.67 15.77
CA ASP A 383 -9.40 -28.95 15.46
C ASP A 383 -8.41 -30.14 15.43
N LYS A 384 -7.11 -29.88 15.24
CA LYS A 384 -6.09 -30.94 15.11
C LYS A 384 -5.02 -30.88 16.19
N LEU A 385 -4.46 -29.70 16.49
CA LEU A 385 -3.29 -29.61 17.38
C LEU A 385 -3.68 -29.61 18.87
N LEU A 386 -4.59 -28.73 19.30
CA LEU A 386 -5.06 -28.66 20.69
C LEU A 386 -5.58 -30.00 21.24
N PRO A 387 -6.36 -30.79 20.48
CA PRO A 387 -6.75 -32.14 20.91
C PRO A 387 -5.57 -33.08 21.13
N LYS A 388 -4.49 -32.97 20.34
CA LYS A 388 -3.30 -33.81 20.52
C LYS A 388 -2.53 -33.38 21.76
N ILE A 389 -2.28 -32.08 21.92
CA ILE A 389 -1.58 -31.51 23.09
C ILE A 389 -2.33 -31.88 24.38
N ALA A 390 -3.66 -31.75 24.40
CA ALA A 390 -4.48 -32.07 25.57
C ALA A 390 -4.39 -33.55 25.99
N MET A 391 -3.94 -34.42 25.09
CA MET A 391 -3.79 -35.85 25.30
C MET A 391 -2.34 -36.26 25.58
N GLU A 392 -1.39 -35.32 25.54
CA GLU A 392 0.01 -35.59 25.88
C GLU A 392 0.14 -36.04 27.34
N GLY A 393 0.97 -37.07 27.56
CA GLY A 393 1.17 -37.66 28.88
C GLY A 393 0.03 -38.58 29.37
N TYR A 394 -1.04 -38.80 28.58
CA TYR A 394 -2.11 -39.72 28.97
C TYR A 394 -1.69 -41.17 28.75
N SER A 395 -1.81 -42.00 29.79
CA SER A 395 -1.49 -43.43 29.71
C SER A 395 -2.54 -44.23 28.93
N ALA A 396 -2.19 -45.46 28.53
CA ALA A 396 -3.11 -46.38 27.86
C ALA A 396 -4.40 -46.66 28.66
N GLU A 397 -4.30 -46.68 30.00
CA GLU A 397 -5.43 -46.84 30.91
C GLU A 397 -6.37 -45.62 30.86
N THR A 398 -5.80 -44.42 30.86
CA THR A 398 -6.57 -43.18 30.72
C THR A 398 -7.29 -43.14 29.37
N LEU A 399 -6.62 -43.55 28.28
CA LEU A 399 -7.25 -43.66 26.96
C LEU A 399 -8.40 -44.67 26.94
N ALA A 400 -8.24 -45.84 27.58
CA ALA A 400 -9.32 -46.83 27.72
C ALA A 400 -10.51 -46.28 28.53
N TRP A 401 -10.24 -45.50 29.57
CA TRP A 401 -11.27 -44.86 30.38
C TRP A 401 -12.04 -43.81 29.57
N LEU A 402 -11.35 -42.95 28.82
CA LEU A 402 -11.96 -41.93 27.96
C LEU A 402 -12.81 -42.53 26.84
N ALA A 403 -12.41 -43.66 26.26
CA ALA A 403 -13.22 -44.36 25.27
C ALA A 403 -14.59 -44.82 25.81
N LYS A 404 -14.69 -45.08 27.12
CA LYS A 404 -15.95 -45.39 27.81
C LYS A 404 -16.70 -44.15 28.31
N HIS A 405 -16.02 -43.01 28.37
CA HIS A 405 -16.54 -41.73 28.85
C HIS A 405 -16.26 -40.61 27.82
N PRO A 406 -16.77 -40.73 26.57
CA PRO A 406 -16.37 -39.87 25.46
C PRO A 406 -16.67 -38.38 25.67
N ASP A 407 -17.61 -38.04 26.56
CA ASP A 407 -17.92 -36.65 26.90
C ASP A 407 -16.80 -35.93 27.66
N TRP A 408 -15.87 -36.69 28.25
CA TRP A 408 -14.68 -36.18 28.92
C TRP A 408 -13.46 -36.14 28.02
N ASP A 409 -13.52 -36.74 26.83
CA ASP A 409 -12.39 -36.81 25.91
C ASP A 409 -12.17 -35.45 25.23
N PRO A 410 -11.01 -34.79 25.46
CA PRO A 410 -10.68 -33.52 24.82
C PRO A 410 -10.86 -33.57 23.30
N ARG A 411 -10.55 -34.70 22.66
CA ARG A 411 -10.67 -34.86 21.19
C ARG A 411 -12.12 -34.81 20.72
N VAL A 412 -13.08 -35.27 21.53
CA VAL A 412 -14.51 -35.16 21.24
C VAL A 412 -15.02 -33.76 21.56
N ARG A 413 -14.54 -33.14 22.66
CA ARG A 413 -14.99 -31.82 23.11
C ARG A 413 -14.55 -30.70 22.16
N PHE A 414 -13.31 -30.76 21.68
CA PHE A 414 -12.76 -29.81 20.72
C PHE A 414 -13.26 -30.05 19.29
N ALA A 415 -13.67 -31.28 18.93
CA ALA A 415 -14.20 -31.55 17.60
C ALA A 415 -15.45 -30.71 17.30
N HIS A 416 -15.53 -30.24 16.05
CA HIS A 416 -16.70 -29.57 15.50
C HIS A 416 -17.98 -30.40 15.76
N PRO A 417 -19.11 -29.77 16.18
CA PRO A 417 -20.31 -30.51 16.59
C PRO A 417 -20.81 -31.56 15.59
N GLY A 418 -20.68 -31.29 14.28
CA GLY A 418 -21.07 -32.23 13.21
C GLY A 418 -20.17 -33.46 13.09
N ASP A 419 -18.95 -33.41 13.62
CA ASP A 419 -17.96 -34.49 13.54
C ASP A 419 -17.88 -35.33 14.82
N ARG A 420 -18.50 -34.88 15.92
CA ARG A 420 -18.36 -35.52 17.24
C ARG A 420 -18.72 -37.00 17.24
N GLU A 421 -19.80 -37.39 16.55
CA GLU A 421 -20.19 -38.81 16.45
C GLU A 421 -19.18 -39.66 15.67
N ARG A 422 -18.61 -39.09 14.59
CA ARG A 422 -17.56 -39.76 13.82
C ARG A 422 -16.31 -39.92 14.68
N VAL A 423 -15.87 -38.87 15.36
CA VAL A 423 -14.71 -38.90 16.26
C VAL A 423 -14.93 -39.88 17.41
N ARG A 424 -16.12 -39.89 18.05
CA ARG A 424 -16.46 -40.87 19.10
C ARG A 424 -16.30 -42.31 18.61
N ARG A 425 -16.81 -42.63 17.42
CA ARG A 425 -16.68 -43.96 16.83
C ARG A 425 -15.23 -44.32 16.55
N GLU A 426 -14.47 -43.42 15.93
CA GLU A 426 -13.04 -43.63 15.63
C GLU A 426 -12.22 -43.88 16.91
N LEU A 427 -12.51 -43.13 17.99
CA LEU A 427 -11.83 -43.30 19.28
C LEU A 427 -12.22 -44.61 19.96
N PHE A 428 -13.50 -45.01 19.88
CA PHE A 428 -13.96 -46.29 20.39
C PHE A 428 -13.29 -47.48 19.67
N GLU A 429 -13.16 -47.40 18.34
CA GLU A 429 -12.46 -48.40 17.54
C GLU A 429 -10.96 -48.46 17.89
N LYS A 430 -10.29 -47.31 18.00
CA LYS A 430 -8.88 -47.23 18.41
C LYS A 430 -8.63 -47.80 19.80
N ALA A 431 -9.57 -47.65 20.72
CA ALA A 431 -9.45 -48.19 22.07
C ALA A 431 -9.46 -49.74 22.11
N GLN A 432 -9.90 -50.41 21.03
CA GLN A 432 -9.83 -51.87 20.91
C GLN A 432 -8.44 -52.38 20.46
N LEU A 433 -7.55 -51.48 20.04
CA LEU A 433 -6.18 -51.83 19.65
C LEU A 433 -5.30 -52.08 20.89
N PRO A 434 -4.13 -52.74 20.75
CA PRO A 434 -3.16 -52.88 21.83
C PRO A 434 -2.84 -51.53 22.49
N PHE A 435 -2.74 -51.52 23.82
CA PHE A 435 -2.54 -50.32 24.63
C PHE A 435 -3.57 -49.20 24.34
N SER A 436 -4.80 -49.57 24.00
CA SER A 436 -5.90 -48.63 23.73
C SER A 436 -5.60 -47.65 22.58
N GLY A 437 -4.74 -48.04 21.64
CA GLY A 437 -4.30 -47.19 20.54
C GLY A 437 -3.34 -46.07 20.96
N HIS A 438 -2.64 -46.24 22.09
CA HIS A 438 -1.64 -45.29 22.57
C HIS A 438 -0.51 -45.10 21.54
N PRO A 439 -0.04 -43.86 21.27
CA PRO A 439 0.96 -43.56 20.24
C PRO A 439 2.23 -44.44 20.28
N PHE A 440 2.74 -44.76 21.47
CA PHE A 440 3.89 -45.65 21.66
C PHE A 440 3.71 -47.06 21.04
N ALA A 441 2.47 -47.54 20.95
CA ALA A 441 2.12 -48.86 20.42
C ALA A 441 1.58 -48.79 18.99
N THR A 442 1.56 -47.62 18.37
CA THR A 442 1.03 -47.39 17.03
C THR A 442 2.08 -46.74 16.12
N VAL A 443 2.05 -47.05 14.83
CA VAL A 443 2.87 -46.36 13.83
C VAL A 443 2.03 -45.28 13.18
N ASP A 444 2.45 -44.01 13.25
CA ASP A 444 1.83 -42.91 12.50
C ASP A 444 2.40 -42.92 11.06
N ASN A 445 1.59 -43.33 10.10
CA ASN A 445 1.92 -43.40 8.69
C ASN A 445 1.62 -42.11 7.92
N THR A 446 1.15 -41.04 8.56
CA THR A 446 0.85 -39.78 7.85
C THR A 446 2.07 -39.12 7.18
N LEU A 447 3.30 -39.50 7.59
CA LEU A 447 4.56 -39.09 6.96
C LEU A 447 5.13 -40.15 5.98
N LEU A 448 4.45 -41.29 5.85
CA LEU A 448 4.74 -42.37 4.92
C LEU A 448 3.66 -42.33 3.83
N GLY A 449 3.88 -41.53 2.80
CA GLY A 449 2.91 -41.23 1.73
C GLY A 449 2.10 -42.44 1.25
N ASP A 450 0.85 -42.55 1.70
CA ASP A 450 -0.05 -43.67 1.39
C ASP A 450 -1.47 -43.23 0.94
N ASP A 451 -1.68 -41.94 0.67
CA ASP A 451 -2.94 -41.47 0.09
C ASP A 451 -3.02 -41.83 -1.42
N LYS A 452 -4.23 -42.13 -1.91
CA LYS A 452 -4.51 -42.54 -3.30
C LYS A 452 -4.18 -41.46 -4.35
N TYR A 453 -3.81 -40.26 -3.91
CA TYR A 453 -3.39 -39.14 -4.75
C TYR A 453 -1.88 -38.85 -4.68
N ASP A 454 -1.10 -39.65 -3.93
CA ASP A 454 0.34 -39.44 -3.71
C ASP A 454 1.24 -39.99 -4.84
N GLY A 455 0.63 -40.31 -5.98
CA GLY A 455 1.33 -40.86 -7.14
C GLY A 455 1.90 -39.78 -8.06
N LEU A 456 3.18 -39.45 -7.91
CA LEU A 456 4.00 -39.04 -9.07
C LEU A 456 4.61 -40.31 -9.68
N VAL A 457 4.36 -40.51 -10.98
CA VAL A 457 4.83 -41.66 -11.76
C VAL A 457 6.35 -41.86 -11.59
N GLY A 458 6.77 -43.03 -11.08
CA GLY A 458 8.13 -43.56 -11.25
C GLY A 458 9.11 -43.54 -10.06
N ARG A 459 8.67 -43.52 -8.79
CA ARG A 459 9.59 -43.67 -7.63
C ARG A 459 9.06 -44.64 -6.55
N VAL A 460 9.98 -45.30 -5.82
CA VAL A 460 9.69 -46.48 -4.96
C VAL A 460 9.99 -46.26 -3.47
N SER A 461 10.30 -45.04 -3.01
CA SER A 461 10.45 -44.74 -1.57
C SER A 461 10.22 -43.26 -1.30
N GLN A 462 9.25 -42.97 -0.43
CA GLN A 462 8.92 -41.62 0.05
C GLN A 462 8.92 -41.64 1.58
N ILE A 463 10.01 -41.18 2.19
CA ILE A 463 9.98 -40.64 3.54
C ILE A 463 10.24 -39.14 3.36
N ASN A 464 9.18 -38.33 3.40
CA ASN A 464 9.35 -36.88 3.45
C ASN A 464 9.35 -36.49 4.94
N GLY A 465 10.51 -36.62 5.58
CA GLY A 465 10.71 -36.17 6.95
C GLY A 465 10.71 -34.64 6.99
N GLY A 466 9.53 -34.03 7.16
CA GLY A 466 9.44 -32.64 7.58
C GLY A 466 10.07 -32.50 8.97
N CYS A 467 11.12 -31.68 9.10
CA CYS A 467 11.71 -31.36 10.40
C CYS A 467 10.81 -30.37 11.14
N MET A 468 9.94 -30.87 12.02
CA MET A 468 9.05 -30.05 12.88
C MET A 468 9.81 -29.49 14.11
N ALA A 469 11.15 -29.57 14.15
CA ALA A 469 11.92 -29.16 15.34
C ALA A 469 11.71 -27.68 15.70
N ALA A 470 11.50 -26.83 14.70
CA ALA A 470 11.20 -25.42 14.93
C ALA A 470 9.82 -25.22 15.58
N GLU A 471 8.82 -26.02 15.23
CA GLU A 471 7.49 -26.00 15.83
C GLU A 471 7.49 -26.64 17.23
N GLY A 472 8.24 -27.72 17.43
CA GLY A 472 8.44 -28.29 18.77
C GLY A 472 9.09 -27.28 19.72
N LEU A 473 10.15 -26.61 19.28
CA LEU A 473 10.83 -25.57 20.08
C LEU A 473 9.94 -24.35 20.34
N SER A 474 9.14 -23.91 19.36
CA SER A 474 8.22 -22.78 19.58
C SER A 474 7.12 -23.14 20.58
N MET A 475 6.63 -24.37 20.52
CA MET A 475 5.65 -24.91 21.46
C MET A 475 6.22 -25.06 22.88
N ASP A 476 7.43 -25.60 23.02
CA ASP A 476 8.13 -25.71 24.31
C ASP A 476 8.26 -24.34 24.99
N VAL A 477 8.65 -23.32 24.23
CA VAL A 477 8.76 -21.94 24.72
C VAL A 477 7.40 -21.37 25.11
N ALA A 478 6.34 -21.65 24.33
CA ALA A 478 4.98 -21.21 24.64
C ALA A 478 4.44 -21.87 25.91
N MET A 479 4.64 -23.18 26.07
CA MET A 479 4.25 -23.93 27.28
C MET A 479 5.03 -23.46 28.50
N MET A 480 6.34 -23.24 28.37
CA MET A 480 7.16 -22.67 29.44
C MET A 480 6.59 -21.31 29.88
N ARG A 481 6.29 -20.40 28.94
CA ARG A 481 5.70 -19.09 29.24
C ARG A 481 4.34 -19.19 29.93
N MET A 482 3.48 -20.12 29.51
CA MET A 482 2.18 -20.37 30.14
C MET A 482 2.35 -20.90 31.57
N MET A 483 3.26 -21.85 31.78
CA MET A 483 3.53 -22.40 33.12
C MET A 483 4.07 -21.31 34.06
N TYR A 484 4.99 -20.47 33.60
CA TYR A 484 5.49 -19.34 34.38
C TYR A 484 4.39 -18.32 34.70
N SER A 485 3.52 -17.98 33.74
CA SER A 485 2.43 -17.03 33.99
C SER A 485 1.40 -17.58 34.97
N MET A 486 1.09 -18.89 34.90
CA MET A 486 0.21 -19.56 35.86
C MET A 486 0.84 -19.62 37.27
N GLN A 487 2.13 -19.94 37.38
CA GLN A 487 2.84 -19.94 38.66
C GLN A 487 2.92 -18.53 39.26
N PHE A 488 3.20 -17.52 38.44
CA PHE A 488 3.27 -16.12 38.88
C PHE A 488 1.90 -15.62 39.37
N ASN A 489 0.83 -15.92 38.63
CA ASN A 489 -0.53 -15.59 39.05
C ASN A 489 -0.93 -16.31 40.36
N ARG A 490 -0.45 -17.54 40.56
CA ARG A 490 -0.69 -18.30 41.79
C ARG A 490 0.08 -17.69 42.98
N ALA A 491 1.33 -17.29 42.78
CA ALA A 491 2.12 -16.60 43.81
C ALA A 491 1.48 -15.25 44.20
N LEU A 492 1.00 -14.46 43.24
CA LEU A 492 0.28 -13.21 43.52
C LEU A 492 -1.03 -13.44 44.29
N GLN A 493 -1.73 -14.54 44.03
CA GLN A 493 -2.95 -14.90 44.77
C GLN A 493 -2.66 -15.41 46.19
N GLU A 494 -1.50 -16.03 46.42
CA GLU A 494 -1.04 -16.46 47.74
C GLU A 494 -0.57 -15.26 48.56
N GLU A 495 0.20 -14.33 47.99
CA GLU A 495 0.59 -13.06 48.64
C GLU A 495 -0.62 -12.17 48.98
N ALA A 496 -1.62 -12.10 48.09
CA ALA A 496 -2.85 -11.34 48.35
C ALA A 496 -3.68 -11.93 49.51
N LYS A 497 -3.60 -13.25 49.75
CA LYS A 497 -4.29 -13.91 50.88
C LYS A 497 -3.53 -13.72 52.19
N GLU A 498 -2.20 -13.76 52.17
CA GLU A 498 -1.38 -13.48 53.35
C GLU A 498 -1.48 -12.01 53.79
N GLY A 499 -1.68 -11.07 52.86
CA GLY A 499 -1.97 -9.66 53.18
C GLY A 499 -3.31 -9.43 53.87
N ASP A 500 -4.36 -10.16 53.49
CA ASP A 500 -5.71 -10.03 54.06
C ASP A 500 -5.85 -10.70 55.45
N ASP A 501 -5.02 -11.70 55.77
CA ASP A 501 -4.98 -12.34 57.09
C ASP A 501 -4.06 -11.61 58.09
N ALA A 502 -3.23 -10.65 57.64
CA ALA A 502 -2.42 -9.79 58.50
C ALA A 502 -3.18 -8.55 59.05
N ASP A 503 -4.37 -8.25 58.50
CA ASP A 503 -5.23 -7.10 58.86
C ASP A 503 -6.47 -7.51 59.70
N LYS A 504 -6.50 -8.73 60.27
CA LYS A 504 -7.46 -9.19 61.28
C LYS A 504 -6.78 -9.53 62.58
#